data_AF-A0A5J6I4F3-F1
#
_entry.id   AF-A0A5J6I4F3-F1
#
_cell.length_a   1.000
_cell.length_b   1.000
_cell.length_c   1.000
_cell.angle_alpha   90.00
_cell.angle_beta   90.00
_cell.angle_gamma   90.00
#
_symmetry.space_group_name_H-M   'P 1'
#
loop_
_entity.id
_entity.type
_entity.pdbx_description
1 polymer ?
#
loop_
_entity_poly.entity_id
_entity_poly.type
_entity_poly.pdbx_seq_one_letter_code
_entity_poly.pdbx_strand_id
1 'polypeptide(L)' 'MSADLARLTAAQAKADAVVRQVGELPGAGPLLRVSVTDVETGQRLATCFVNYEPEPTPLRLVREGGGDR' A
#
# COMPACT_ATOMS: atom_id res chain seq x y z
N MET A 1 13.46 -13.42 -29.02
CA MET A 1 13.28 -12.46 -27.91
C MET A 1 14.65 -11.93 -27.51
N SER A 2 14.84 -10.61 -27.39
CA SER A 2 16.10 -10.05 -26.88
C SER A 2 16.17 -10.17 -25.35
N ALA A 3 17.37 -10.22 -24.79
CA ALA A 3 17.59 -10.30 -23.34
C ALA A 3 16.96 -9.09 -22.60
N ASP A 4 16.96 -7.92 -23.22
CA ASP A 4 16.38 -6.70 -22.64
C ASP A 4 14.86 -6.78 -22.53
N LEU A 5 14.20 -7.31 -23.57
CA LEU A 5 12.74 -7.49 -23.54
C LEU A 5 12.32 -8.49 -22.46
N ALA A 6 13.10 -9.56 -22.25
CA ALA A 6 12.85 -10.52 -21.19
C ALA A 6 13.02 -9.90 -19.80
N ARG A 7 14.06 -9.08 -19.59
CA ARG A 7 14.29 -8.35 -18.34
C ARG A 7 13.16 -7.37 -18.03
N LEU A 8 12.77 -6.54 -19.00
CA LEU A 8 11.69 -5.57 -18.84
C LEU A 8 10.34 -6.25 -18.53
N THR A 9 10.06 -7.37 -19.20
CA THR A 9 8.84 -8.15 -18.95
C THR A 9 8.81 -8.71 -17.54
N ALA A 10 9.94 -9.27 -17.06
CA ALA A 10 10.05 -9.78 -15.70
C ALA A 10 9.92 -8.66 -14.65
N ALA A 11 10.55 -7.51 -14.90
CA ALA A 11 10.45 -6.33 -14.04
C ALA A 11 9.01 -5.83 -13.93
N GLN A 12 8.30 -5.74 -15.06
CA GLN A 12 6.90 -5.35 -15.09
C GLN A 12 6.02 -6.34 -14.31
N ALA A 13 6.17 -7.64 -14.56
CA ALA A 13 5.39 -8.66 -13.86
C ALA A 13 5.59 -8.61 -12.33
N LYS A 14 6.82 -8.31 -11.88
CA LYS A 14 7.10 -8.12 -10.45
C LYS A 14 6.46 -6.85 -9.90
N ALA A 15 6.53 -5.74 -10.65
CA ALA A 15 5.92 -4.48 -10.26
C ALA A 15 4.40 -4.62 -10.12
N ASP A 16 3.76 -5.33 -11.05
CA ASP A 16 2.32 -5.60 -11.01
C ASP A 16 1.94 -6.46 -9.80
N ALA A 17 2.75 -7.47 -9.46
CA ALA A 17 2.53 -8.30 -8.28
C ALA A 17 2.62 -7.49 -6.98
N VAL A 18 3.59 -6.57 -6.88
CA VAL A 18 3.71 -5.67 -5.71
C VAL A 18 2.50 -4.74 -5.63
N VAL A 19 2.12 -4.11 -6.74
CA VAL A 19 0.94 -3.23 -6.78
C VAL A 19 -0.34 -3.98 -6.41
N ARG A 20 -0.51 -5.23 -6.85
CA ARG A 20 -1.66 -6.05 -6.44
C ARG A 20 -1.64 -6.39 -4.95
N GLN A 21 -0.45 -6.57 -4.37
CA GLN A 21 -0.30 -6.91 -2.96
C GLN A 21 -0.59 -5.72 -2.04
N VAL A 22 -0.14 -4.52 -2.43
CA VAL A 22 -0.24 -3.33 -1.56
C VAL A 22 -1.38 -2.40 -1.95
N GLY A 23 -1.85 -2.46 -3.19
CA GLY A 23 -2.90 -1.59 -3.69
C GLY A 23 -4.22 -1.87 -2.98
N GLU A 24 -4.78 -0.82 -2.40
CA GLU A 24 -6.06 -0.90 -1.71
C GLU A 24 -7.14 -0.22 -2.53
N LEU A 25 -8.39 -0.70 -2.39
CA LEU A 25 -9.54 0.03 -2.89
C LEU A 25 -9.65 1.34 -2.12
N PRO A 26 -10.04 2.46 -2.77
CA PRO A 26 -10.27 3.71 -2.07
C PRO A 26 -11.35 3.52 -1.00
N GLY A 27 -10.91 3.39 0.26
CA GLY A 27 -11.75 3.56 1.43
C GLY A 27 -11.84 5.05 1.72
N ALA A 28 -12.96 5.54 2.25
CA ALA A 28 -13.12 6.97 2.52
C ALA A 28 -12.05 7.46 3.51
N GLY A 29 -10.94 8.00 3.00
CA GLY A 29 -9.79 8.40 3.80
C GLY A 29 -8.62 8.91 2.94
N PRO A 30 -7.57 9.46 3.57
CA PRO A 30 -6.35 9.89 2.88
C PRO A 30 -5.70 8.71 2.14
N LEU A 31 -5.33 8.93 0.87
CA LEU A 31 -4.64 7.94 0.05
C LEU A 31 -3.17 8.31 -0.10
N LEU A 32 -2.27 7.36 0.16
CA LEU A 32 -0.86 7.50 -0.21
C LEU A 32 -0.63 6.91 -1.60
N ARG A 33 0.05 7.66 -2.47
CA ARG A 33 0.45 7.18 -3.79
C ARG A 33 1.75 6.38 -3.68
N VAL A 34 1.72 5.13 -4.15
CA VAL A 34 2.89 4.25 -4.22
C VAL A 34 3.27 4.04 -5.68
N SER A 35 4.57 4.14 -5.99
CA SER A 35 5.10 3.87 -7.33
C SER A 35 6.27 2.90 -7.27
N VAL A 36 6.29 1.95 -8.20
CA VAL A 36 7.43 1.05 -8.41
C VAL A 36 8.26 1.60 -9.56
N THR A 37 9.54 1.81 -9.31
CA THR A 37 10.50 2.38 -10.26
C THR A 37 11.64 1.40 -10.46
N ASP A 38 12.02 1.19 -11.72
CA ASP A 38 13.27 0.53 -12.08
C ASP A 38 14.43 1.47 -11.77
N VAL A 39 15.34 1.01 -10.91
CA VAL A 39 16.48 1.79 -10.44
C VAL A 39 17.56 1.98 -11.50
N GLU A 40 17.67 1.08 -12.49
CA GLU A 40 18.70 1.16 -13.52
C GLU A 40 18.31 2.18 -14.60
N THR A 41 17.03 2.20 -14.97
CA THR A 41 16.51 3.05 -16.06
C THR A 41 15.82 4.32 -15.56
N GLY A 42 15.48 4.38 -14.26
CA GLY A 42 14.62 5.41 -13.70
C GLY A 42 13.16 5.32 -14.16
N GLN A 43 12.81 4.27 -14.92
CA GLN A 43 11.47 4.10 -15.47
C GLN A 43 10.49 3.71 -14.37
N ARG A 44 9.36 4.41 -14.30
CA ARG A 44 8.24 3.99 -13.47
C ARG A 44 7.49 2.84 -14.14
N LEU A 45 7.38 1.71 -13.44
CA LEU A 45 6.78 0.48 -13.94
C LEU A 45 5.31 0.34 -13.53
N ALA A 46 4.97 0.73 -12.30
CA ALA A 46 3.61 0.62 -11.79
C ALA A 46 3.28 1.70 -10.77
N THR A 47 1.99 1.96 -10.55
CA THR A 47 1.50 2.91 -9.55
C THR A 47 0.20 2.39 -8.94
N CYS A 48 0.04 2.56 -7.63
CA CYS A 48 -1.19 2.29 -6.92
C CYS A 48 -1.41 3.28 -5.78
N PHE A 49 -2.53 3.12 -5.09
CA PHE A 49 -2.88 3.87 -3.90
C PHE A 49 -3.05 2.90 -2.74
N VAL A 50 -2.72 3.37 -1.54
CA VAL A 50 -2.96 2.66 -0.28
C VAL A 50 -3.73 3.58 0.65
N ASN A 51 -4.71 3.06 1.39
CA ASN A 51 -5.37 3.88 2.40
C ASN A 51 -4.40 4.14 3.55
N TYR A 52 -4.49 5.33 4.12
CA TYR A 52 -3.76 5.70 5.30
C TYR A 52 -4.76 6.19 6.34
N GLU A 53 -4.90 5.46 7.44
CA GLU A 53 -5.64 5.89 8.61
C GLU A 53 -4.67 6.54 9.60
N PRO A 54 -4.70 7.88 9.76
CA PRO A 54 -3.71 8.58 10.59
C PRO A 54 -3.84 8.39 12.10
N GLU A 55 -4.85 7.73 12.68
CA GLU A 55 -4.96 7.61 14.14
C GLU A 55 -5.57 6.30 14.65
N PRO A 56 -5.00 5.68 15.70
CA PRO A 56 -5.71 4.68 16.50
C PRO A 56 -6.84 5.38 17.27
N THR A 57 -8.06 4.86 17.13
CA THR A 57 -9.22 5.31 17.91
C THR A 57 -8.87 5.37 19.40
N PRO A 58 -9.01 6.52 20.07
CA PRO A 58 -8.63 6.64 21.48
C PRO A 58 -9.45 5.67 22.34
N LEU A 59 -8.74 4.78 23.04
CA LEU A 59 -9.35 3.83 23.96
C LEU A 59 -9.92 4.60 25.16
N ARG A 60 -11.20 4.38 25.47
CA ARG A 60 -11.84 4.93 26.69
C ARG A 60 -11.79 3.92 27.82
N LEU A 61 -11.41 4.36 29.01
CA LEU A 61 -11.48 3.55 30.22
C LEU A 61 -12.94 3.44 30.67
N VAL A 62 -13.54 2.25 30.57
CA VAL A 62 -14.85 1.98 31.16
C VAL A 62 -14.61 1.59 32.62
N ARG A 63 -14.93 2.48 33.56
CA ARG A 63 -15.06 2.06 34.97
C ARG A 63 -16.31 1.21 35.06
N GLU A 64 -16.15 -0.09 35.32
CA GLU A 64 -17.27 -0.89 35.81
C GLU A 64 -17.81 -0.19 37.06
N GLY A 65 -19.09 0.16 37.01
CA GLY A 65 -19.77 0.94 38.04
C GLY A 65 -19.52 0.32 39.41
N GLY A 66 -19.00 1.15 40.32
CA GLY A 66 -18.87 0.81 41.72
C GLY A 66 -20.19 0.29 42.25
N GLY A 67 -20.15 -0.92 42.80
CA GLY A 67 -21.20 -1.40 43.67
C GLY A 67 -21.28 -0.47 44.88
N ASP A 68 -22.36 0.29 44.93
CA ASP A 68 -22.80 1.01 46.12
C ASP A 68 -23.14 -0.05 47.20
N ARG A 69 -22.34 -0.09 48.27
CA ARG A 69 -22.62 -0.82 49.51
C ARG A 69 -22.15 0.02 50.68
#